data_AF-A0A814I5H4-F1
#
_entry.id   AF-A0A814I5H4-F1
#
_cell.length_a   1.000
_cell.length_b   1.000
_cell.length_c   1.000
_cell.angle_alpha   90.00
_cell.angle_beta   90.00
_cell.angle_gamma   90.00
#
_symmetry.space_group_name_H-M   'P 1'
#
loop_
_entity.id
_entity.type
_entity.pdbx_description
1 polymer ?
#
loop_
_entity_poly.entity_id
_entity_poly.type
_entity_poly.pdbx_seq_one_letter_code
_entity_poly.pdbx_strand_id
1 'polypeptide(L)' 'MSTVKSLIKRTMSSNEQNFNLNSQAGSIGQAGGAFSERGRAAENAYFHAQEAEQLAALKQQLEQQQQQQQDQSK' A
#
# COMPACT_ATOMS: atom_id res chain seq x y z
N MET A 1 61.49 -19.25 8.54
CA MET A 1 60.71 -18.46 9.53
C MET A 1 59.47 -17.94 8.83
N SER A 2 58.30 -18.50 9.15
CA SER A 2 57.01 -18.18 8.52
C SER A 2 56.14 -17.44 9.52
N THR A 3 56.08 -16.10 9.45
CA THR A 3 55.26 -15.30 10.37
C THR A 3 54.78 -14.01 9.71
N VAL A 4 54.10 -14.12 8.57
CA VAL A 4 53.40 -12.96 7.96
C VAL A 4 51.94 -13.26 7.64
N LYS A 5 51.46 -14.48 7.89
CA LYS A 5 50.08 -14.89 7.57
C LYS A 5 49.03 -14.60 8.66
N SER A 6 49.41 -14.11 9.85
CA SER A 6 48.47 -13.97 10.98
C SER A 6 47.88 -12.57 11.19
N LEU A 7 48.32 -11.54 10.44
CA LEU A 7 47.93 -10.15 10.75
C LEU A 7 46.68 -9.65 9.99
N ILE A 8 46.21 -10.36 8.97
CA ILE A 8 45.04 -9.94 8.16
C ILE A 8 43.71 -10.45 8.75
N LYS A 9 43.74 -11.46 9.64
CA LYS A 9 42.52 -12.08 10.19
C LYS A 9 41.88 -11.29 11.35
N ARG A 10 42.40 -10.12 11.72
CA ARG A 10 41.88 -9.32 12.85
C ARG A 10 41.11 -8.07 12.42
N THR A 11 41.17 -7.68 11.15
CA THR A 11 40.49 -6.48 10.64
C THR A 11 39.11 -6.75 10.03
N MET A 12 38.73 -8.02 9.86
CA MET A 12 37.45 -8.44 9.26
C MET A 12 36.57 -9.18 10.27
N SER A 13 36.52 -8.71 11.53
CA SER A 13 35.66 -9.33 12.56
C SER A 13 34.83 -8.31 13.36
N SER A 14 34.88 -7.02 13.02
CA SER A 14 34.20 -5.97 13.80
C SER A 14 33.17 -5.15 13.03
N ASN A 15 32.87 -5.53 11.78
CA ASN A 15 31.84 -4.87 10.97
C ASN A 15 30.64 -5.77 10.66
N GLU A 16 30.37 -6.77 11.50
CA GLU A 16 29.01 -7.30 11.61
C GLU A 16 28.17 -6.30 12.43
N GLN A 17 27.95 -5.14 11.82
CA GLN A 17 26.89 -4.22 12.24
C GLN A 17 25.60 -5.03 12.24
N ASN A 18 25.01 -5.14 13.42
CA ASN A 18 23.74 -5.79 13.69
C ASN A 18 22.64 -5.12 12.84
N PHE A 19 22.48 -5.51 11.59
CA PHE A 19 21.37 -5.08 10.73
C PHE A 19 20.13 -5.90 11.09
N ASN A 20 19.70 -5.81 12.35
CA ASN A 20 18.31 -6.07 12.70
C ASN A 20 17.49 -4.85 12.27
N LEU A 21 17.39 -4.63 10.95
CA LEU A 21 16.36 -3.76 10.37
C LEU A 21 15.04 -4.49 10.51
N ASN A 22 14.46 -4.38 11.70
CA ASN A 22 13.15 -4.92 12.03
C ASN A 22 12.11 -4.13 11.22
N SER A 23 11.99 -4.47 9.94
CA SER A 23 11.13 -3.80 8.98
C SER A 23 9.70 -4.20 9.30
N GLN A 24 9.02 -3.39 10.10
CA GLN A 24 7.64 -3.63 10.51
C GLN A 24 6.68 -3.32 9.35
N ALA A 25 5.65 -4.14 9.19
CA ALA A 25 4.56 -3.87 8.25
C ALA A 25 3.91 -2.51 8.55
N GLY A 26 3.61 -1.73 7.51
CA GLY A 26 3.03 -0.38 7.65
C GLY A 26 4.03 0.73 7.97
N SER A 27 5.32 0.42 8.15
CA SER A 27 6.37 1.41 8.40
C SER A 27 6.45 2.50 7.32
N ILE A 28 6.23 2.14 6.04
CA ILE A 28 6.18 3.11 4.94
C ILE A 28 5.02 4.07 5.14
N GLY A 29 3.81 3.59 5.42
CA GLY A 29 2.65 4.46 5.65
C GLY A 29 2.82 5.39 6.86
N GLN A 30 3.41 4.86 7.94
CA GLN A 30 3.66 5.60 9.18
C GLN A 30 4.77 6.65 9.06
N ALA A 31 5.77 6.42 8.20
CA ALA A 31 6.89 7.35 8.00
C ALA A 31 6.48 8.66 7.30
N GLY A 32 5.33 8.69 6.60
CA GLY A 32 4.78 9.93 6.03
C GLY A 32 5.65 10.59 4.95
N GLY A 33 6.46 9.82 4.23
CA GLY A 33 7.29 10.31 3.13
C GLY A 33 6.57 10.27 1.78
N ALA A 34 7.27 10.64 0.71
CA ALA A 34 6.72 10.69 -0.66
C ALA A 34 6.10 9.35 -1.14
N PHE A 35 6.65 8.21 -0.71
CA PHE A 35 6.08 6.88 -1.00
C PHE A 35 4.74 6.65 -0.27
N SER A 36 4.62 7.12 0.96
CA SER A 36 3.41 7.04 1.79
C SER A 36 2.29 7.89 1.17
N GLU A 37 2.61 9.11 0.75
CA GLU A 37 1.66 10.01 0.10
C GLU A 37 1.17 9.45 -1.22
N ARG A 38 2.08 8.93 -2.06
CA ARG A 38 1.72 8.29 -3.32
C ARG A 38 0.84 7.06 -3.11
N GLY A 39 1.15 6.24 -2.11
CA GLY A 39 0.33 5.08 -1.74
C GLY A 39 -1.10 5.49 -1.38
N ARG A 40 -1.25 6.46 -0.47
CA ARG A 40 -2.56 6.98 -0.05
C ARG A 40 -3.35 7.61 -1.19
N ALA A 41 -2.70 8.36 -2.07
CA ALA A 41 -3.35 8.97 -3.22
C ALA A 41 -3.87 7.90 -4.21
N ALA A 42 -3.08 6.86 -4.47
CA ALA A 42 -3.49 5.76 -5.34
C ALA A 42 -4.65 4.93 -4.74
N GLU A 43 -4.57 4.63 -3.44
CA GLU A 43 -5.65 3.94 -2.72
C GLU A 43 -6.95 4.77 -2.76
N ASN A 44 -6.89 6.06 -2.42
CA ASN A 44 -8.06 6.93 -2.46
C ASN A 44 -8.69 7.02 -3.85
N ALA A 45 -7.88 7.15 -4.90
CA ALA A 45 -8.38 7.20 -6.27
C ALA A 45 -9.12 5.91 -6.65
N TYR A 46 -8.58 4.76 -6.26
CA TYR A 46 -9.22 3.47 -6.49
C TYR A 46 -10.56 3.35 -5.75
N PHE A 47 -10.60 3.70 -4.46
CA PHE A 47 -11.84 3.63 -3.67
C PHE A 47 -12.91 4.58 -4.21
N HIS A 48 -12.56 5.81 -4.57
CA HIS A 48 -13.51 6.75 -5.15
C HIS A 48 -14.07 6.28 -6.50
N ALA A 49 -13.25 5.66 -7.34
CA ALA A 49 -13.74 5.10 -8.61
C ALA A 49 -14.75 3.97 -8.37
N GLN A 50 -14.46 3.08 -7.42
CA GLN A 50 -15.36 1.98 -7.04
C GLN A 50 -16.66 2.48 -6.40
N GLU A 51 -16.59 3.48 -5.51
CA GLU A 51 -17.79 4.09 -4.92
C GLU A 51 -18.67 4.75 -5.99
N ALA A 52 -18.07 5.46 -6.95
CA ALA A 52 -18.81 6.09 -8.05
C ALA A 52 -19.54 5.05 -8.91
N GLU A 53 -18.91 3.91 -9.20
CA GLU A 53 -19.52 2.80 -9.94
C GLU A 53 -20.72 2.21 -9.19
N GLN A 54 -20.55 1.93 -7.89
CA GLN A 54 -21.63 1.39 -7.06
C GLN A 54 -22.82 2.35 -6.96
N LEU A 55 -22.54 3.66 -6.81
CA LEU A 55 -23.59 4.68 -6.78
C LEU A 55 -24.32 4.79 -8.12
N ALA A 56 -23.62 4.65 -9.25
CA ALA A 56 -24.23 4.65 -10.57
C ALA A 56 -25.17 3.45 -10.76
N ALA A 57 -24.73 2.25 -10.36
CA ALA A 57 -25.56 1.05 -10.40
C ALA A 57 -26.82 1.20 -9.54
N LEU A 58 -26.69 1.71 -8.31
CA LEU A 58 -27.81 1.94 -7.41
C LEU A 58 -28.83 2.93 -7.99
N LYS A 59 -28.34 4.03 -8.59
CA LYS A 59 -29.19 5.02 -9.26
C LYS A 59 -29.98 4.42 -10.41
N GLN A 60 -29.33 3.62 -11.26
CA GLN A 60 -30.02 2.94 -12.37
C GLN A 60 -31.09 1.97 -11.88
N GLN A 61 -30.81 1.20 -10.82
CA GLN A 61 -31.82 0.32 -10.23
C GLN A 61 -33.02 1.08 -9.67
N LEU A 62 -32.77 2.25 -9.07
CA LEU A 62 -33.83 3.09 -8.55
C LEU A 62 -34.68 3.71 -9.68
N GLU A 63 -34.04 4.14 -10.77
CA GLU A 63 -34.73 4.67 -11.95
C GLU A 63 -35.61 3.61 -12.63
N GLN A 64 -35.08 2.39 -12.80
CA GLN A 64 -35.86 1.27 -13.34
C GLN A 64 -37.08 0.93 -12.48
N GLN A 65 -36.93 0.93 -11.15
CA GLN A 65 -38.05 0.68 -10.25
C GLN A 65 -39.13 1.78 -10.33
N GLN A 66 -38.71 3.05 -10.42
CA GLN A 66 -39.65 4.16 -10.58
C GLN A 66 -40.39 4.07 -11.90
N GLN A 67 -39.70 3.71 -12.98
CA GLN A 67 -40.31 3.57 -14.30
C GLN A 67 -41.34 2.43 -14.32
N GLN A 68 -41.01 1.28 -13.73
CA GLN A 68 -41.95 0.16 -13.57
C GLN A 68 -43.19 0.57 -12.77
N GLN A 69 -43.04 1.36 -11.70
CA GLN A 69 -44.18 1.85 -10.92
C GLN A 69 -45.06 2.83 -11.71
N GLN A 70 -44.46 3.70 -12.51
CA GLN A 70 -45.20 4.63 -13.37
C GLN A 70 -45.96 3.91 -14.48
N ASP A 71 -45.41 2.82 -15.02
CA ASP A 71 -46.08 2.02 -16.06
C ASP A 71 -47.24 1.18 -15.49
N GLN A 72 -47.16 0.76 -14.22
CA GLN A 72 -48.27 0.05 -13.54
C GLN A 72 -49.43 0.96 -13.10
N SER A 73 -49.23 2.27 -13.08
CA SER A 73 -50.24 3.26 -12.65
C SER A 73 -50.93 3.98 -13.82
N LYS A 74 -50.69 3.55 -15.06
CA LYS A 74 -51.41 3.95 -16.28
C LYS A 74 -52.35 2.84 -16.73
#